data_AF-A0A0Q3TMS6-F1
#
_entry.id   AF-A0A0Q3TMS6-F1
#
_cell.length_a   1.000
_cell.length_b   1.000
_cell.length_c   1.000
_cell.angle_alpha   90.00
_cell.angle_beta   90.00
_cell.angle_gamma   90.00
#
_symmetry.space_group_name_H-M   'P 1'
#
loop_
_entity.id
_entity.type
_entity.pdbx_description
1 polymer ?
#
loop_
_entity_poly.entity_id
_entity_poly.type
_entity_poly.pdbx_seq_one_letter_code
_entity_poly.pdbx_strand_id
1 'polypeptide(L)'
;RHIWQEYLEEADHLRHHKEVKTIYAKRKETIERVFADAKEKHGMRWTTLRGLKKLSMQAMLTFAAMNLKKMANWIWKGPEMA
;
A
#
# COMPACT_ATOMS: atom_id res chain seq x y z
N ARG A 1 -20.67 13.12 -13.63
CA ARG A 1 -20.26 11.84 -13.02
C ARG A 1 -18.73 11.74 -13.14
N HIS A 2 -18.01 11.42 -12.06
CA HIS A 2 -16.54 11.34 -12.08
C HIS A 2 -16.08 10.08 -12.84
N ILE A 3 -14.91 10.12 -13.50
CA ILE A 3 -14.39 9.01 -14.33
C ILE A 3 -14.33 7.70 -13.54
N TRP A 4 -14.05 7.78 -12.24
CA TRP A 4 -13.89 6.63 -11.35
C TRP A 4 -15.16 6.19 -10.62
N GLN A 5 -16.28 6.85 -10.88
CA GLN A 5 -17.50 6.65 -10.09
C GLN A 5 -18.03 5.21 -10.17
N GLU A 6 -18.05 4.63 -11.37
CA GLU A 6 -18.54 3.26 -11.59
C GLU A 6 -17.67 2.23 -10.86
N TYR A 7 -16.34 2.40 -10.91
CA TYR A 7 -15.40 1.53 -10.20
C TYR A 7 -15.54 1.64 -8.67
N LEU A 8 -15.84 2.84 -8.15
CA LEU A 8 -16.07 3.03 -6.72
C LEU A 8 -17.37 2.35 -6.28
N GLU A 9 -18.43 2.47 -7.07
CA GLU A 9 -19.72 1.81 -6.85
C GLU A 9 -19.57 0.28 -6.86
N GLU A 10 -18.82 -0.27 -7.82
CA GLU A 10 -18.51 -1.70 -7.89
C GLU A 10 -17.68 -2.18 -6.70
N ALA A 11 -16.62 -1.45 -6.34
CA ALA A 11 -15.77 -1.81 -5.21
C ALA A 11 -16.54 -1.81 -3.88
N ASP A 12 -17.46 -0.87 -3.68
CA ASP A 12 -18.31 -0.80 -2.50
C ASP A 12 -19.26 -2.00 -2.44
N HIS A 13 -19.93 -2.32 -3.56
CA HIS A 13 -20.77 -3.52 -3.67
C HIS A 13 -19.99 -4.80 -3.35
N LEU A 14 -18.80 -4.97 -3.94
CA LEU A 14 -17.95 -6.16 -3.74
C LEU A 14 -17.49 -6.30 -2.28
N ARG A 15 -17.26 -5.20 -1.56
CA ARG A 15 -16.75 -5.21 -0.17
C ARG A 15 -17.68 -5.94 0.81
N HIS A 16 -18.97 -6.03 0.49
CA HIS A 16 -19.95 -6.74 1.29
C HIS A 16 -19.97 -8.25 1.06
N HIS A 17 -19.35 -8.74 -0.03
CA HIS A 17 -19.22 -10.17 -0.30
C HIS A 17 -18.36 -10.85 0.77
N LYS A 18 -18.76 -12.05 1.23
CA LYS A 18 -18.12 -12.73 2.38
C LYS A 18 -16.62 -12.96 2.20
N GLU A 19 -16.22 -13.34 1.00
CA GLU A 19 -14.82 -13.56 0.62
C GLU A 19 -14.02 -12.25 0.64
N VAL A 20 -14.55 -11.21 -0.04
CA VAL A 20 -13.90 -9.90 -0.13
C VAL A 20 -13.82 -9.25 1.25
N LYS A 21 -14.84 -9.37 2.10
CA LYS A 21 -14.83 -8.86 3.48
C LYS A 21 -13.66 -9.42 4.28
N THR A 22 -13.36 -10.71 4.11
CA THR A 22 -12.25 -11.39 4.78
C THR A 22 -10.90 -10.89 4.25
N ILE A 23 -10.77 -10.70 2.94
CA ILE A 23 -9.56 -10.14 2.31
C ILE A 23 -9.36 -8.68 2.73
N TYR A 24 -10.43 -7.88 2.71
CA TYR A 24 -10.42 -6.47 3.06
C TYR A 24 -10.02 -6.26 4.52
N ALA A 25 -10.40 -7.16 5.43
CA ALA A 25 -9.97 -7.10 6.82
C ALA A 25 -8.44 -7.14 6.99
N LYS A 26 -7.70 -7.79 6.07
CA LYS A 26 -6.22 -7.85 6.08
C LYS A 26 -5.56 -6.52 5.66
N ARG A 27 -6.33 -5.56 5.13
CA ARG A 27 -5.83 -4.23 4.74
C ARG A 27 -5.20 -3.47 5.92
N LYS A 28 -5.83 -3.51 7.09
CA LYS A 28 -5.33 -2.85 8.32
C LYS A 28 -3.99 -3.42 8.79
N GLU A 29 -3.75 -4.69 8.49
CA GLU A 29 -2.56 -5.41 8.93
C GLU A 29 -1.37 -5.21 7.99
N THR A 30 -1.63 -5.05 6.70
CA THR A 30 -0.57 -5.00 5.69
C THR A 30 -0.45 -3.61 5.10
N ILE A 31 -1.48 -3.18 4.38
CA ILE A 31 -1.52 -1.93 3.63
C ILE A 31 -1.41 -0.72 4.57
N GLU A 32 -2.26 -0.63 5.59
CA GLU A 32 -2.28 0.55 6.47
C GLU A 32 -1.00 0.69 7.30
N ARG A 33 -0.38 -0.43 7.71
CA ARG A 33 0.94 -0.42 8.37
C ARG A 33 2.04 0.14 7.45
N VAL A 34 2.04 -0.26 6.18
CA VAL A 34 3.00 0.24 5.18
C VAL A 34 2.82 1.75 4.97
N PHE A 35 1.59 2.23 4.89
CA PHE A 35 1.31 3.67 4.77
C PHE A 35 1.68 4.45 6.03
N ALA A 36 1.48 3.89 7.22
CA ALA A 36 1.94 4.49 8.47
C ALA A 36 3.47 4.61 8.51
N ASP A 37 4.19 3.54 8.15
CA ASP A 37 5.65 3.56 8.05
C ASP A 37 6.15 4.58 7.01
N ALA A 38 5.50 4.68 5.85
CA ALA A 38 5.82 5.68 4.84
C ALA A 38 5.70 7.11 5.39
N LYS A 39 4.65 7.38 6.18
CA LYS A 39 4.43 8.70 6.79
C LYS A 39 5.44 9.01 7.89
N GLU A 40 5.60 8.11 8.86
CA GLU A 40 6.38 8.37 10.07
C GLU A 40 7.89 8.15 9.86
N LYS A 41 8.28 7.08 9.15
CA LYS A 41 9.71 6.71 8.99
C LYS A 41 10.33 7.28 7.72
N HIS A 42 9.52 7.54 6.69
CA HIS A 42 10.00 8.02 5.38
C HIS A 42 9.55 9.45 5.05
N GLY A 43 9.02 10.17 6.03
CA GLY A 43 8.76 11.62 5.93
C GLY A 43 7.59 12.01 5.03
N MET A 44 6.75 11.06 4.60
CA MET A 44 5.63 11.33 3.70
C MET A 44 4.40 11.97 4.37
N ARG A 45 4.52 12.45 5.60
CA ARG A 45 3.52 13.37 6.18
C ARG A 45 3.43 14.67 5.39
N TRP A 46 4.55 15.11 4.83
CA TRP A 46 4.66 16.35 4.07
C TRP A 46 5.38 16.10 2.75
N THR A 47 5.01 16.89 1.75
CA THR A 47 5.72 16.90 0.47
C THR A 47 6.99 17.73 0.60
N THR A 48 8.15 17.08 0.61
CA THR A 48 9.45 17.77 0.77
C THR A 48 10.04 18.26 -0.55
N LEU A 49 9.51 17.78 -1.69
CA LEU A 49 9.97 18.13 -3.04
C LEU A 49 8.91 18.95 -3.79
N ARG A 50 9.37 19.87 -4.65
CA ARG A 50 8.49 20.68 -5.50
C ARG A 50 8.16 19.97 -6.82
N GLY A 51 6.86 19.86 -7.10
CA GLY A 51 6.34 19.32 -8.36
C GLY A 51 6.02 17.83 -8.33
N LEU A 52 4.94 17.44 -9.02
CA LEU A 52 4.41 16.07 -9.02
C LEU A 52 5.45 15.04 -9.44
N LYS A 53 6.22 15.29 -10.51
CA LYS A 53 7.23 14.34 -11.00
C LYS A 53 8.25 13.95 -9.93
N LYS A 54 8.76 14.92 -9.16
CA LYS A 54 9.76 14.67 -8.11
C LYS A 54 9.16 13.92 -6.92
N LEU A 55 7.95 14.29 -6.50
CA LEU A 55 7.23 13.56 -5.45
C LEU A 55 6.90 12.13 -5.84
N SER A 56 6.45 11.91 -7.09
CA SER A 56 6.20 10.57 -7.60
C SER A 56 7.47 9.72 -7.62
N MET A 57 8.61 10.29 -8.03
CA MET A 57 9.90 9.60 -7.98
C MET A 57 10.30 9.23 -6.53
N GLN A 58 10.17 10.15 -5.58
CA GLN A 58 10.45 9.88 -4.17
C GLN A 58 9.58 8.75 -3.65
N ALA A 59 8.26 8.81 -3.91
CA ALA A 59 7.32 7.78 -3.49
C ALA A 59 7.68 6.41 -4.09
N MET A 60 7.92 6.34 -5.40
CA MET A 60 8.30 5.10 -6.08
C MET A 60 9.57 4.50 -5.48
N LEU A 61 10.61 5.32 -5.28
CA LEU A 61 11.88 4.84 -4.73
C LEU A 61 11.72 4.30 -3.31
N THR A 62 10.97 5.00 -2.45
CA THR A 62 10.69 4.54 -1.09
C THR A 62 9.95 3.20 -1.09
N PHE A 63 8.85 3.08 -1.84
CA PHE A 63 8.08 1.84 -1.86
C PHE A 63 8.84 0.68 -2.53
N ALA A 64 9.65 0.96 -3.55
CA ALA A 64 10.55 -0.04 -4.13
C ALA A 64 11.52 -0.58 -3.08
N ALA A 65 12.18 0.30 -2.31
CA ALA A 65 13.08 -0.11 -1.24
C ALA A 65 12.36 -0.88 -0.11
N MET A 66 11.15 -0.46 0.28
CA MET A 66 10.34 -1.19 1.26
C MET A 66 10.00 -2.61 0.78
N ASN A 67 9.66 -2.77 -0.50
CA ASN A 67 9.39 -4.07 -1.10
C ASN A 67 10.65 -4.94 -1.20
N LEU A 68 11.80 -4.37 -1.59
CA LEU A 68 13.08 -5.08 -1.59
C LEU A 68 13.44 -5.59 -0.19
N LYS A 69 13.29 -4.76 0.84
CA LYS A 69 13.48 -5.16 2.24
C LYS A 69 12.55 -6.31 2.63
N LYS A 70 11.28 -6.27 2.21
CA LYS A 70 10.32 -7.34 2.47
C LYS A 70 10.77 -8.66 1.84
N MET A 71 11.21 -8.64 0.58
CA MET A 71 11.72 -9.83 -0.11
C MET A 71 12.99 -10.36 0.54
N ALA A 72 13.92 -9.48 0.91
CA ALA A 72 15.15 -9.88 1.63
C ALA A 72 14.81 -10.57 2.96
N ASN A 73 13.83 -10.05 3.71
CA ASN A 73 13.36 -10.69 4.95
C ASN A 73 12.72 -12.05 4.70
N TRP A 74 11.97 -12.23 3.60
CA TRP A 74 11.40 -13.53 3.22
C TRP A 74 12.48 -14.55 2.90
N ILE A 75 13.48 -14.16 2.12
CA ILE A 75 14.62 -15.02 1.78
C ILE A 75 15.39 -15.40 3.06
N TRP A 76 15.63 -14.43 3.94
CA TRP A 76 16.36 -14.64 5.20
C TRP A 76 15.65 -15.60 6.17
N LYS A 77 14.34 -15.44 6.34
CA LYS A 77 13.56 -16.28 7.25
C LYS A 77 13.32 -17.70 6.70
N GLY A 78 13.60 -17.93 5.42
CA GLY A 78 13.19 -19.13 4.71
C GLY A 78 11.68 -19.15 4.42
N PRO A 79 11.18 -20.08 3.59
CA PRO A 79 9.75 -20.24 3.38
C PRO A 79 9.10 -20.63 4.73
N GLU A 80 8.14 -19.83 5.20
CA GLU A 80 7.16 -20.32 6.16
C GLU A 80 6.41 -21.46 5.45
N MET A 81 6.69 -22.70 5.86
CA MET A 81 5.88 -23.86 5.45
C MET A 81 4.44 -23.57 5.90
N ALA A 82 3.57 -23.28 4.94
CA ALA A 82 2.16 -23.01 5.16
C ALA A 82 1.43 -24.27 5.67
#